data_AF-A0A263D8E5-F1
#
_entry.id   AF-A0A263D8E5-F1
#
_cell.length_a   1.000
_cell.length_b   1.000
_cell.length_c   1.000
_cell.angle_alpha   90.00
_cell.angle_beta   90.00
_cell.angle_gamma   90.00
#
_symmetry.space_group_name_H-M   'P 1'
#
loop_
_entity.id
_entity.type
_entity.pdbx_description
1 polymer ?
#
loop_
_entity_poly.entity_id
_entity_poly.type
_entity_poly.pdbx_seq_one_letter_code
_entity_poly.pdbx_strand_id
1 'polypeptide(L)'
;MKTKTKAVAAALTGTALGVSGLAVIAMPAGAQDAPALPSVSAEELVSSVLTAEPSALAGTVTVDNQLGLPAVPGLDALTAGTARVYNDGAGKTKLSLQSEGSERTIVHDGATVWDYDSADRTATKLTVPEGEGSAGKRGQAAGEGRITDPAQVTATVLEHVRATSTVAVDGTATVADRPAYELVLTPKPEERTLLREVRVAVDSATRTPLQLSVLANGSADPALQVGFSEVEFTPQPAETFAFTPPQGTTVTEKQPGDERPGAQAPGKAPEQAPIEAPRIIGEGWDTVVTTRVPAELMAGAPAQGRGDRDDDAGEQGMPMDPKALLDQFGKPVSGAFGSGHVVTTKVATALITEDGRVAVGAVPEQVLIEALGSR
;
A
#
# COMPACT_ATOMS: atom_id res chain seq x y z
N MET A 1 2.78 -37.08 -50.85
CA MET A 1 1.71 -36.26 -50.26
C MET A 1 2.31 -34.88 -49.97
N LYS A 2 1.73 -33.82 -50.55
CA LYS A 2 2.24 -32.44 -50.48
C LYS A 2 1.57 -31.73 -49.30
N THR A 3 2.31 -31.28 -48.30
CA THR A 3 1.83 -30.31 -47.31
C THR A 3 2.53 -28.98 -47.54
N LYS A 4 1.70 -28.00 -47.94
CA LYS A 4 2.11 -26.65 -48.33
C LYS A 4 2.32 -25.82 -47.07
N THR A 5 3.51 -25.24 -46.94
CA THR A 5 3.80 -24.08 -46.10
C THR A 5 2.91 -22.91 -46.55
N LYS A 6 2.19 -22.28 -45.62
CA LYS A 6 1.58 -20.97 -45.84
C LYS A 6 2.04 -20.02 -44.76
N ALA A 7 2.96 -19.15 -45.15
CA ALA A 7 3.24 -17.89 -44.46
C ALA A 7 1.97 -17.02 -44.51
N VAL A 8 1.68 -16.34 -43.40
CA VAL A 8 0.75 -15.21 -43.39
C VAL A 8 1.53 -14.03 -42.82
N ALA A 9 1.94 -13.17 -43.74
CA ALA A 9 2.30 -11.79 -43.46
C ALA A 9 1.11 -10.92 -43.87
N ALA A 10 0.64 -10.06 -42.97
CA ALA A 10 -0.18 -8.88 -43.26
C ALA A 10 0.07 -7.90 -42.10
N ALA A 11 1.02 -6.98 -42.23
CA ALA A 11 0.91 -5.68 -42.91
C ALA A 11 0.05 -4.69 -42.10
N LEU A 12 0.75 -3.93 -41.26
CA LEU A 12 0.33 -2.67 -40.66
C LEU A 12 0.18 -1.61 -41.77
N THR A 13 -0.97 -0.96 -41.86
CA THR A 13 -1.09 0.36 -42.52
C THR A 13 -2.22 1.13 -41.86
N GLY A 14 -1.95 2.42 -41.61
CA GLY A 14 -2.71 3.31 -40.75
C GLY A 14 -3.97 3.95 -41.35
N THR A 15 -4.71 4.53 -40.41
CA THR A 15 -5.57 5.75 -40.48
C THR A 15 -6.78 5.76 -41.41
N ALA A 16 -7.99 5.91 -40.84
CA ALA A 16 -8.77 7.16 -40.86
C ALA A 16 -10.21 6.96 -40.33
N LEU A 17 -10.73 8.03 -39.73
CA LEU A 17 -12.06 8.22 -39.11
C LEU A 17 -13.23 7.92 -40.06
N GLY A 18 -14.29 7.29 -39.56
CA GLY A 18 -15.56 7.13 -40.28
C GLY A 18 -16.62 6.36 -39.48
N VAL A 19 -17.71 7.05 -39.15
CA VAL A 19 -18.90 6.59 -38.41
C VAL A 19 -19.60 5.40 -39.10
N SER A 20 -20.22 4.55 -38.28
CA SER A 20 -21.19 3.47 -38.58
C SER A 20 -20.65 2.12 -39.09
N GLY A 21 -20.68 1.12 -38.19
CA GLY A 21 -20.50 -0.29 -38.50
C GLY A 21 -20.43 -1.14 -37.22
N LEU A 22 -21.57 -1.68 -36.79
CA LEU A 22 -21.68 -2.67 -35.71
C LEU A 22 -20.80 -3.90 -36.04
N ALA A 23 -19.60 -3.97 -35.46
CA ALA A 23 -18.86 -5.21 -35.35
C ALA A 23 -19.18 -5.82 -33.98
N VAL A 24 -20.14 -6.75 -33.96
CA VAL A 24 -20.37 -7.61 -32.79
C VAL A 24 -19.17 -8.55 -32.71
N ILE A 25 -18.14 -8.16 -31.95
CA ILE A 25 -17.08 -9.07 -31.56
C ILE A 25 -17.71 -10.02 -30.55
N ALA A 26 -17.81 -11.30 -30.91
CA ALA A 26 -18.25 -12.34 -30.00
C ALA A 26 -17.28 -12.39 -28.82
N MET A 27 -17.74 -11.93 -27.65
CA MET A 27 -16.98 -12.03 -26.41
C MET A 27 -16.86 -13.50 -26.00
N PRO A 28 -15.71 -13.92 -25.43
CA PRO A 28 -15.60 -15.25 -24.85
C PRO A 28 -16.64 -15.39 -23.73
N ALA A 29 -17.54 -16.38 -23.88
CA ALA A 29 -18.53 -16.72 -22.88
C ALA A 29 -17.82 -17.08 -21.57
N GLY A 30 -17.95 -16.21 -20.55
CA GLY A 30 -17.28 -16.38 -19.26
C GLY A 30 -17.03 -15.06 -18.51
N ALA A 31 -17.04 -13.91 -19.17
CA ALA A 31 -17.14 -12.63 -18.48
C ALA A 31 -18.57 -12.48 -17.96
N GLN A 32 -18.76 -12.50 -16.64
CA GLN A 32 -19.97 -11.91 -16.07
C GLN A 32 -20.04 -10.48 -16.63
N ASP A 33 -21.12 -10.13 -17.33
CA ASP A 33 -21.27 -8.78 -17.87
C ASP A 33 -21.07 -7.79 -16.74
N ALA A 34 -20.14 -6.86 -16.94
CA ALA A 34 -19.87 -5.81 -15.98
C ALA A 34 -21.19 -5.09 -15.64
N PRO A 35 -21.47 -4.79 -14.36
CA PRO A 35 -22.74 -4.19 -13.97
C PRO A 35 -23.03 -2.90 -14.74
N ALA A 36 -24.19 -2.81 -15.39
CA ALA A 36 -24.59 -1.59 -16.08
C ALA A 36 -24.99 -0.51 -15.07
N LEU A 37 -24.06 0.38 -14.74
CA LEU A 37 -24.27 1.52 -13.84
C LEU A 37 -24.42 2.84 -14.61
N PRO A 38 -25.16 3.83 -14.06
CA PRO A 38 -25.20 5.18 -14.62
C PRO A 38 -23.81 5.79 -14.76
N SER A 39 -23.55 6.54 -15.83
CA SER A 39 -22.27 7.24 -15.99
C SER A 39 -22.07 8.26 -14.88
N VAL A 40 -20.87 8.31 -14.31
CA VAL A 40 -20.46 9.30 -13.30
C VAL A 40 -19.07 9.83 -13.68
N SER A 41 -18.84 11.13 -13.49
CA SER A 41 -17.51 11.71 -13.69
C SER A 41 -16.55 11.34 -12.54
N ALA A 42 -15.24 11.50 -12.77
CA ALA A 42 -14.25 11.28 -11.71
C ALA A 42 -14.43 12.27 -10.55
N GLU A 43 -14.74 13.53 -10.86
CA GLU A 43 -15.04 14.59 -9.90
C GLU A 43 -16.22 14.21 -9.00
N GLU A 44 -17.34 13.80 -9.61
CA GLU A 44 -18.53 13.40 -8.88
C GLU A 44 -18.27 12.14 -8.05
N LEU A 45 -17.55 11.16 -8.59
CA LEU A 45 -17.23 9.94 -7.87
C LEU A 45 -16.37 10.24 -6.64
N VAL A 46 -15.26 10.98 -6.81
CA VAL A 46 -14.37 11.36 -5.70
C VAL A 46 -15.11 12.23 -4.67
N SER A 47 -15.90 13.21 -5.13
CA SER A 47 -16.73 14.01 -4.23
C SER A 47 -17.69 13.13 -3.44
N SER A 48 -18.35 12.17 -4.08
CA SER A 48 -19.32 11.28 -3.44
C SER A 48 -18.66 10.42 -2.36
N VAL A 49 -17.45 9.91 -2.61
CA VAL A 49 -16.65 9.14 -1.63
C VAL A 49 -16.30 10.02 -0.42
N LEU A 50 -15.83 11.24 -0.67
CA LEU A 50 -15.43 12.16 0.41
C LEU A 50 -16.60 12.61 1.29
N THR A 51 -17.80 12.73 0.72
CA THR A 51 -19.02 13.14 1.42
C THR A 51 -19.82 11.99 2.00
N ALA A 52 -19.57 10.75 1.58
CA ALA A 52 -20.33 9.59 2.03
C ALA A 52 -20.22 9.42 3.54
N GLU A 53 -21.34 9.09 4.17
CA GLU A 53 -21.37 8.71 5.58
C GLU A 53 -20.78 7.30 5.73
N PRO A 54 -19.83 7.08 6.67
CA PRO A 54 -19.29 5.76 6.92
C PRO A 54 -20.42 4.77 7.23
N SER A 55 -20.44 3.66 6.51
CA SER A 55 -21.41 2.60 6.75
C SER A 55 -20.85 1.58 7.73
N ALA A 56 -21.70 1.09 8.63
CA ALA A 56 -21.36 -0.09 9.42
C ALA A 56 -21.13 -1.26 8.46
N LEU A 57 -20.04 -2.00 8.68
CA LEU A 57 -19.68 -3.13 7.83
C LEU A 57 -18.92 -4.21 8.58
N ALA A 58 -19.01 -5.43 8.06
CA ALA A 58 -18.09 -6.54 8.32
C ALA A 58 -17.58 -7.05 6.98
N GLY A 59 -16.28 -7.37 6.89
CA GLY A 59 -15.73 -7.92 5.67
C GLY A 59 -14.40 -8.61 5.86
N THR A 60 -14.04 -9.40 4.84
CA THR A 60 -12.74 -10.05 4.72
C THR A 60 -12.00 -9.39 3.57
N VAL A 61 -10.80 -8.88 3.86
CA VAL A 61 -9.88 -8.27 2.88
C VAL A 61 -8.76 -9.24 2.61
N THR A 62 -8.43 -9.42 1.35
CA THR A 62 -7.26 -10.19 0.90
C THR A 62 -6.25 -9.27 0.23
N VAL A 63 -4.98 -9.65 0.37
CA VAL A 63 -3.87 -9.02 -0.34
C VAL A 63 -3.30 -10.03 -1.32
N ASP A 64 -3.41 -9.77 -2.61
CA ASP A 64 -2.66 -10.48 -3.64
C ASP A 64 -1.41 -9.66 -3.98
N ASN A 65 -0.25 -10.23 -3.67
CA ASN A 65 1.05 -9.63 -3.90
C ASN A 65 1.77 -10.40 -4.99
N GLN A 66 1.82 -9.81 -6.19
CA GLN A 66 2.56 -10.32 -7.35
C GLN A 66 3.76 -9.45 -7.70
N LEU A 67 4.34 -8.77 -6.72
CA LEU A 67 5.46 -7.85 -6.91
C LEU A 67 6.71 -8.53 -7.50
N GLY A 68 6.79 -9.87 -7.40
CA GLY A 68 7.94 -10.63 -7.86
C GLY A 68 9.14 -10.46 -6.94
N LEU A 69 8.89 -10.28 -5.64
CA LEU A 69 9.96 -10.20 -4.64
C LEU A 69 10.76 -11.50 -4.64
N PRO A 70 12.10 -11.44 -4.51
CA PRO A 70 12.90 -12.63 -4.33
C PRO A 70 12.47 -13.36 -3.06
N ALA A 71 12.51 -14.69 -3.10
CA ALA A 71 12.26 -15.51 -1.91
C ALA A 71 13.42 -15.34 -0.93
N VAL A 72 13.24 -14.45 0.05
CA VAL A 72 14.22 -14.14 1.10
C VAL A 72 13.63 -14.65 2.42
N PRO A 73 14.23 -15.66 3.05
CA PRO A 73 13.76 -16.18 4.34
C PRO A 73 13.56 -15.06 5.37
N GLY A 74 12.40 -15.01 6.02
CA GLY A 74 12.08 -13.96 7.01
C GLY A 74 11.45 -12.68 6.46
N LEU A 75 11.28 -12.56 5.13
CA LEU A 75 10.40 -11.56 4.50
C LEU A 75 9.04 -12.14 4.10
N ASP A 76 8.74 -13.36 4.53
CA ASP A 76 7.50 -14.09 4.25
C ASP A 76 6.25 -13.36 4.78
N ALA A 77 6.42 -12.44 5.75
CA ALA A 77 5.35 -11.59 6.28
C ALA A 77 4.73 -10.62 5.23
N LEU A 78 5.37 -10.44 4.07
CA LEU A 78 4.83 -9.64 2.95
C LEU A 78 4.02 -10.48 1.96
N THR A 79 3.91 -11.79 2.19
CA THR A 79 3.17 -12.72 1.33
C THR A 79 1.72 -12.80 1.79
N ALA A 80 0.79 -12.63 0.85
CA ALA A 80 -0.67 -12.67 0.97
C ALA A 80 -1.26 -12.82 2.39
N GLY A 81 -1.72 -11.70 2.97
CA GLY A 81 -2.44 -11.68 4.24
C GLY A 81 -3.95 -11.62 4.04
N THR A 82 -4.69 -12.31 4.92
CA THR A 82 -6.14 -12.11 5.09
C THR A 82 -6.37 -11.25 6.32
N ALA A 83 -7.18 -10.21 6.18
CA ALA A 83 -7.59 -9.36 7.28
C ALA A 83 -9.11 -9.34 7.41
N ARG A 84 -9.61 -9.37 8.65
CA ARG A 84 -11.03 -9.12 8.95
C ARG A 84 -11.20 -7.68 9.38
N VAL A 85 -12.18 -7.00 8.81
CA VAL A 85 -12.45 -5.58 9.03
C VAL A 85 -13.89 -5.43 9.54
N TYR A 86 -14.04 -4.65 10.61
CA TYR A 86 -15.33 -4.25 11.15
C TYR A 86 -15.36 -2.74 11.34
N ASN A 87 -16.48 -2.10 11.01
CA ASN A 87 -16.76 -0.69 11.23
C ASN A 87 -18.20 -0.54 11.76
N ASP A 88 -18.44 0.37 12.69
CA ASP A 88 -19.80 0.61 13.23
C ASP A 88 -20.54 1.78 12.55
N GLY A 89 -19.90 2.46 11.60
CA GLY A 89 -20.38 3.67 10.94
C GLY A 89 -20.24 4.96 11.76
N ALA A 90 -19.90 4.85 13.06
CA ALA A 90 -19.84 5.96 14.01
C ALA A 90 -18.41 6.28 14.49
N GLY A 91 -17.42 5.48 14.07
CA GLY A 91 -16.00 5.73 14.30
C GLY A 91 -15.28 4.60 15.02
N LYS A 92 -15.97 3.57 15.50
CA LYS A 92 -15.34 2.37 16.05
C LYS A 92 -14.95 1.42 14.95
N THR A 93 -13.76 0.86 15.06
CA THR A 93 -13.20 -0.05 14.07
C THR A 93 -12.48 -1.20 14.73
N LYS A 94 -12.48 -2.35 14.07
CA LYS A 94 -11.63 -3.49 14.41
C LYS A 94 -11.03 -4.06 13.15
N LEU A 95 -9.73 -4.30 13.20
CA LEU A 95 -8.94 -4.90 12.14
C LEU A 95 -8.16 -6.07 12.74
N SER A 96 -8.37 -7.27 12.21
CA SER A 96 -7.70 -8.50 12.64
C SER A 96 -6.90 -9.06 11.48
N LEU A 97 -5.58 -9.02 11.54
CA LEU A 97 -4.67 -9.61 10.54
C LEU A 97 -4.30 -11.01 11.00
N GLN A 98 -4.63 -12.01 10.19
CA GLN A 98 -4.27 -13.38 10.45
C GLN A 98 -2.95 -13.72 9.74
N SER A 99 -2.05 -14.34 10.49
CA SER A 99 -0.80 -14.90 10.00
C SER A 99 -0.65 -16.34 10.48
N GLU A 100 0.31 -17.08 9.94
CA GLU A 100 0.52 -18.47 10.36
C GLU A 100 0.89 -18.51 11.86
N GLY A 101 0.03 -19.11 12.68
CA GLY A 101 0.24 -19.24 14.12
C GLY A 101 0.08 -17.96 14.96
N SER A 102 -0.28 -16.82 14.37
CA SER A 102 -0.44 -15.55 15.09
C SER A 102 -1.52 -14.65 14.51
N GLU A 103 -2.02 -13.73 15.32
CA GLU A 103 -2.98 -12.70 14.94
C GLU A 103 -2.52 -11.35 15.50
N ARG A 104 -2.59 -10.32 14.66
CA ARG A 104 -2.48 -8.93 15.09
C ARG A 104 -3.85 -8.27 15.05
N THR A 105 -4.29 -7.70 16.16
CA THR A 105 -5.60 -7.06 16.29
C THR A 105 -5.44 -5.59 16.62
N ILE A 106 -6.00 -4.72 15.78
CA ILE A 106 -6.12 -3.28 16.02
C ILE A 106 -7.59 -2.94 16.28
N VAL A 107 -7.90 -2.31 17.40
CA VAL A 107 -9.27 -1.91 17.77
C VAL A 107 -9.31 -0.44 18.15
N HIS A 108 -10.15 0.35 17.48
CA HIS A 108 -10.54 1.68 17.93
C HIS A 108 -11.94 1.60 18.55
N ASP A 109 -12.03 1.78 19.87
CA ASP A 109 -13.30 1.67 20.62
C ASP A 109 -14.08 2.99 20.74
N GLY A 110 -13.54 4.07 20.15
CA GLY A 110 -14.06 5.43 20.17
C GLY A 110 -13.31 6.37 21.12
N ALA A 111 -12.55 5.84 22.07
CA ALA A 111 -11.70 6.62 22.98
C ALA A 111 -10.24 6.12 22.99
N THR A 112 -10.03 4.86 22.65
CA THR A 112 -8.74 4.19 22.72
C THR A 112 -8.50 3.40 21.44
N VAL A 113 -7.28 3.47 20.94
CA VAL A 113 -6.75 2.54 19.95
C VAL A 113 -5.89 1.50 20.67
N TRP A 114 -6.25 0.24 20.51
CA TRP A 114 -5.47 -0.90 20.95
C TRP A 114 -4.80 -1.54 19.74
N ASP A 115 -3.54 -1.92 19.88
CA ASP A 115 -2.79 -2.72 18.91
C ASP A 115 -2.16 -3.89 19.65
N TYR A 116 -2.66 -5.10 19.39
CA TYR A 116 -2.29 -6.32 20.09
C TYR A 116 -1.63 -7.31 19.13
N ASP A 117 -0.49 -7.84 19.56
CA ASP A 117 0.23 -8.91 18.88
C ASP A 117 0.12 -10.21 19.71
N SER A 118 -0.48 -11.25 19.13
CA SER A 118 -0.67 -12.52 19.83
C SER A 118 0.60 -13.38 19.94
N ALA A 119 1.57 -13.20 19.04
CA ALA A 119 2.80 -13.99 19.05
C ALA A 119 3.63 -13.62 20.30
N ASP A 120 3.80 -12.32 20.52
CA ASP A 120 4.57 -11.79 21.64
C ASP A 120 3.73 -11.57 22.91
N ARG A 121 2.39 -11.67 22.82
CA ARG A 121 1.45 -11.28 23.87
C ARG A 121 1.74 -9.85 24.37
N THR A 122 1.83 -8.92 23.43
CA THR A 122 2.03 -7.49 23.74
C THR A 122 0.86 -6.67 23.24
N ALA A 123 0.52 -5.61 23.96
CA ALA A 123 -0.49 -4.65 23.53
C ALA A 123 0.02 -3.22 23.70
N THR A 124 -0.17 -2.39 22.69
CA THR A 124 -0.05 -0.93 22.82
C THR A 124 -1.43 -0.32 22.95
N LYS A 125 -1.59 0.58 23.90
CA LYS A 125 -2.81 1.35 24.14
C LYS A 125 -2.54 2.82 23.90
N LEU A 126 -3.26 3.43 22.98
CA LEU A 126 -3.21 4.85 22.69
C LEU A 126 -4.57 5.49 23.01
N THR A 127 -4.59 6.46 23.94
CA THR A 127 -5.81 7.21 24.23
C THR A 127 -5.95 8.35 23.23
N VAL A 128 -7.08 8.40 22.51
CA VAL A 128 -7.38 9.47 21.56
C VAL A 128 -7.92 10.68 22.35
N PRO A 129 -7.40 11.91 22.17
CA PRO A 129 -7.86 13.07 22.93
C PRO A 129 -9.31 13.40 22.56
N GLU A 130 -10.10 13.82 23.54
CA GLU A 130 -11.46 14.28 23.30
C GLU A 130 -11.47 15.44 22.31
N GLY A 131 -12.02 15.21 21.11
CA GLY A 131 -12.13 16.22 20.06
C GLY A 131 -11.45 15.85 18.73
N GLU A 132 -10.60 14.83 18.70
CA GLU A 132 -9.95 14.33 17.47
C GLU A 132 -10.53 12.99 16.98
N GLY A 133 -11.23 12.25 17.85
CA GLY A 133 -11.66 10.86 17.59
C GLY A 133 -13.09 10.65 17.09
N SER A 134 -13.75 11.60 16.42
CA SER A 134 -15.11 11.37 15.92
C SER A 134 -15.35 11.96 14.54
N ALA A 135 -15.75 11.09 13.62
CA ALA A 135 -16.37 11.44 12.34
C ALA A 135 -17.61 12.36 12.50
N GLY A 136 -18.12 12.53 13.71
CA GLY A 136 -19.20 13.47 14.07
C GLY A 136 -18.83 14.96 14.13
N LYS A 137 -17.57 15.38 13.91
CA LYS A 137 -17.17 16.80 13.91
C LYS A 137 -16.98 17.43 12.53
N ARG A 138 -17.63 16.92 11.48
CA ARG A 138 -17.74 17.68 10.21
C ARG A 138 -18.71 18.88 10.29
N GLY A 139 -19.43 19.04 11.41
CA GLY A 139 -20.47 20.07 11.57
C GLY A 139 -20.23 21.19 12.59
N GLN A 140 -19.25 21.12 13.49
CA GLN A 140 -19.10 22.13 14.57
C GLN A 140 -17.63 22.37 14.94
N ALA A 141 -16.93 23.07 14.05
CA ALA A 141 -15.78 23.91 14.39
C ALA A 141 -15.93 25.22 13.61
N ALA A 142 -16.90 26.04 14.01
CA ALA A 142 -16.99 27.43 13.58
C ALA A 142 -15.91 28.23 14.33
N GLY A 143 -14.69 28.17 13.80
CA GLY A 143 -13.53 28.97 14.19
C GLY A 143 -12.75 29.29 12.91
N GLU A 144 -12.40 30.55 12.74
CA GLU A 144 -12.05 31.20 11.47
C GLU A 144 -11.02 30.44 10.61
N GLY A 145 -11.46 30.04 9.41
CA GLY A 145 -10.61 29.79 8.25
C GLY A 145 -9.89 28.44 8.16
N ARG A 146 -10.60 27.34 7.84
CA ARG A 146 -10.06 26.21 7.05
C ARG A 146 -11.13 25.15 6.70
N ILE A 147 -11.37 25.00 5.40
CA ILE A 147 -11.94 23.85 4.68
C ILE A 147 -13.18 23.18 5.33
N THR A 148 -14.35 23.80 5.16
CA THR A 148 -15.66 23.20 5.52
C THR A 148 -16.48 22.74 4.31
N ASP A 149 -15.96 22.92 3.09
CA ASP A 149 -16.65 22.56 1.86
C ASP A 149 -16.02 21.30 1.23
N PRO A 150 -16.70 20.14 1.26
CA PRO A 150 -16.23 18.93 0.59
C PRO A 150 -15.93 19.10 -0.89
N ALA A 151 -16.61 20.03 -1.58
CA ALA A 151 -16.31 20.33 -2.98
C ALA A 151 -14.92 20.96 -3.12
N GLN A 152 -14.52 21.83 -2.19
CA GLN A 152 -13.18 22.43 -2.18
C GLN A 152 -12.08 21.42 -1.82
N VAL A 153 -12.36 20.49 -0.89
CA VAL A 153 -11.45 19.37 -0.61
C VAL A 153 -11.24 18.54 -1.88
N THR A 154 -12.34 18.18 -2.55
CA THR A 154 -12.32 17.39 -3.77
C THR A 154 -11.51 18.09 -4.87
N ALA A 155 -11.80 19.38 -5.10
CA ALA A 155 -11.08 20.19 -6.09
C ALA A 155 -9.57 20.23 -5.79
N THR A 156 -9.19 20.44 -4.53
CA THR A 156 -7.78 20.50 -4.11
C THR A 156 -7.08 19.15 -4.32
N VAL A 157 -7.72 18.05 -3.92
CA VAL A 157 -7.16 16.69 -4.10
C VAL A 157 -7.00 16.38 -5.59
N LEU A 158 -8.04 16.63 -6.39
CA LEU A 158 -7.98 16.36 -7.82
C LEU A 158 -7.00 17.26 -8.56
N GLU A 159 -6.83 18.51 -8.15
CA GLU A 159 -5.80 19.41 -8.71
C GLU A 159 -4.40 18.81 -8.53
N HIS A 160 -4.05 18.37 -7.31
CA HIS A 160 -2.74 17.77 -7.04
C HIS A 160 -2.54 16.46 -7.80
N VAL A 161 -3.54 15.58 -7.81
CA VAL A 161 -3.44 14.30 -8.53
C VAL A 161 -3.37 14.52 -10.04
N ARG A 162 -4.12 15.50 -10.58
CA ARG A 162 -4.12 15.83 -12.01
C ARG A 162 -2.87 16.57 -12.47
N ALA A 163 -2.04 17.07 -11.56
CA ALA A 163 -0.74 17.60 -11.92
C ALA A 163 0.14 16.52 -12.57
N THR A 164 0.03 15.28 -12.10
CA THR A 164 0.92 14.16 -12.49
C THR A 164 0.15 12.99 -13.15
N SER A 165 -1.18 13.02 -13.13
CA SER A 165 -2.02 11.91 -13.59
C SER A 165 -3.21 12.35 -14.44
N THR A 166 -3.70 11.47 -15.30
CA THR A 166 -5.08 11.50 -15.79
C THR A 166 -5.96 10.75 -14.80
N VAL A 167 -7.13 11.33 -14.45
CA VAL A 167 -8.09 10.72 -13.53
C VAL A 167 -9.41 10.53 -14.26
N ALA A 168 -9.89 9.29 -14.35
CA ALA A 168 -11.10 8.94 -15.07
C ALA A 168 -11.90 7.87 -14.32
N VAL A 169 -13.20 7.77 -14.62
CA VAL A 169 -14.00 6.58 -14.31
C VAL A 169 -14.02 5.74 -15.58
N ASP A 170 -13.37 4.59 -15.56
CA ASP A 170 -13.14 3.73 -16.72
C ASP A 170 -13.68 2.33 -16.42
N GLY A 171 -14.98 2.18 -16.67
CA GLY A 171 -15.69 0.91 -16.51
C GLY A 171 -16.34 0.73 -15.14
N THR A 172 -16.78 -0.49 -14.93
CA THR A 172 -17.50 -0.96 -13.75
C THR A 172 -17.06 -2.38 -13.48
N ALA A 173 -17.03 -2.76 -12.20
CA ALA A 173 -16.64 -4.09 -11.79
C ALA A 173 -17.65 -4.64 -10.76
N THR A 174 -17.56 -5.94 -10.51
CA THR A 174 -18.18 -6.57 -9.34
C THR A 174 -17.08 -6.97 -8.38
N VAL A 175 -17.12 -6.47 -7.14
CA VAL A 175 -16.17 -6.81 -6.06
C VAL A 175 -16.95 -7.31 -4.87
N ALA A 176 -16.64 -8.52 -4.37
CA ALA A 176 -17.37 -9.17 -3.28
C ALA A 176 -18.90 -9.13 -3.47
N ASP A 177 -19.36 -9.53 -4.68
CA ASP A 177 -20.77 -9.51 -5.11
C ASP A 177 -21.43 -8.12 -5.16
N ARG A 178 -20.65 -7.04 -5.15
CA ARG A 178 -21.15 -5.67 -5.20
C ARG A 178 -20.75 -4.94 -6.48
N PRO A 179 -21.71 -4.28 -7.16
CA PRO A 179 -21.40 -3.47 -8.33
C PRO A 179 -20.67 -2.19 -7.93
N ALA A 180 -19.57 -1.90 -8.61
CA ALA A 180 -18.64 -0.81 -8.31
C ALA A 180 -18.25 -0.01 -9.56
N TYR A 181 -17.98 1.28 -9.38
CA TYR A 181 -17.33 2.13 -10.37
C TYR A 181 -15.83 1.96 -10.29
N GLU A 182 -15.13 1.94 -11.43
CA GLU A 182 -13.67 1.87 -11.44
C GLU A 182 -13.06 3.26 -11.67
N LEU A 183 -12.52 3.85 -10.60
CA LEU A 183 -11.70 5.06 -10.70
C LEU A 183 -10.28 4.67 -11.11
N VAL A 184 -9.77 5.28 -12.17
CA VAL A 184 -8.45 4.97 -12.73
C VAL A 184 -7.57 6.21 -12.72
N LEU A 185 -6.37 6.05 -12.17
CA LEU A 185 -5.31 7.04 -12.16
C LEU A 185 -4.19 6.53 -13.07
N THR A 186 -3.94 7.24 -14.17
CA THR A 186 -2.89 6.91 -15.13
C THR A 186 -1.82 8.00 -15.07
N PRO A 187 -0.54 7.66 -14.84
CA PRO A 187 0.55 8.63 -14.89
C PRO A 187 0.58 9.36 -16.24
N LYS A 188 0.95 10.65 -16.23
CA LYS A 188 1.14 11.41 -17.48
C LYS A 188 2.35 10.90 -18.27
N PRO A 189 2.41 11.12 -19.60
CA PRO A 189 3.51 10.64 -20.44
C PRO A 189 4.90 11.13 -20.02
N GLU A 190 4.98 12.27 -19.33
CA GLU A 190 6.23 12.85 -18.85
C GLU A 190 6.76 12.20 -17.57
N GLU A 191 5.90 11.47 -16.84
CA GLU A 191 6.27 10.76 -15.62
C GLU A 191 7.11 9.52 -15.96
N ARG A 192 8.21 9.34 -15.25
CA ARG A 192 9.18 8.26 -15.35
C ARG A 192 8.93 7.20 -14.28
N THR A 193 7.83 6.46 -14.43
CA THR A 193 7.41 5.42 -13.48
C THR A 193 7.34 4.02 -14.08
N LEU A 194 7.50 2.99 -13.24
CA LEU A 194 7.24 1.59 -13.59
C LEU A 194 5.74 1.27 -13.63
N LEU A 195 4.91 2.12 -13.04
CA LEU A 195 3.48 1.92 -12.94
C LEU A 195 2.78 2.32 -14.24
N ARG A 196 1.80 1.52 -14.63
CA ARG A 196 0.91 1.81 -15.77
C ARG A 196 -0.31 2.59 -15.30
N GLU A 197 -0.93 2.15 -14.22
CA GLU A 197 -2.10 2.78 -13.63
C GLU A 197 -2.38 2.23 -12.23
N VAL A 198 -3.18 2.97 -11.48
CA VAL A 198 -3.81 2.53 -10.23
C VAL A 198 -5.32 2.54 -10.45
N ARG A 199 -5.99 1.44 -10.10
CA ARG A 199 -7.45 1.32 -10.16
C ARG A 199 -8.02 1.20 -8.76
N VAL A 200 -9.13 1.90 -8.50
CA VAL A 200 -9.90 1.83 -7.26
C VAL A 200 -11.35 1.51 -7.60
N ALA A 201 -11.82 0.34 -7.19
CA ALA A 201 -13.22 -0.02 -7.29
C ALA A 201 -13.99 0.62 -6.12
N VAL A 202 -15.01 1.42 -6.42
CA VAL A 202 -15.83 2.15 -5.46
C VAL A 202 -17.26 1.63 -5.51
N ASP A 203 -17.78 1.13 -4.39
CA ASP A 203 -19.15 0.60 -4.30
C ASP A 203 -20.17 1.61 -4.83
N SER A 204 -21.04 1.17 -5.72
CA SER A 204 -22.00 2.07 -6.37
C SER A 204 -23.07 2.62 -5.43
N ALA A 205 -23.38 1.90 -4.34
CA ALA A 205 -24.43 2.25 -3.40
C ALA A 205 -23.92 3.06 -2.20
N THR A 206 -22.87 2.58 -1.53
CA THR A 206 -22.33 3.17 -0.30
C THR A 206 -21.17 4.13 -0.54
N ARG A 207 -20.57 4.10 -1.75
CA ARG A 207 -19.34 4.82 -2.09
C ARG A 207 -18.11 4.41 -1.27
N THR A 208 -18.17 3.24 -0.64
CA THR A 208 -17.04 2.64 0.06
C THR A 208 -16.03 2.09 -0.97
N PRO A 209 -14.73 2.41 -0.87
CA PRO A 209 -13.71 1.74 -1.66
C PRO A 209 -13.66 0.24 -1.34
N LEU A 210 -13.76 -0.60 -2.36
CA LEU A 210 -13.83 -2.06 -2.22
C LEU A 210 -12.53 -2.76 -2.63
N GLN A 211 -11.81 -2.22 -3.59
CA GLN A 211 -10.56 -2.81 -4.09
C GLN A 211 -9.62 -1.74 -4.62
N LEU A 212 -8.33 -1.89 -4.34
CA LEU A 212 -7.21 -1.18 -4.92
C LEU A 212 -6.38 -2.16 -5.74
N SER A 213 -6.09 -1.82 -7.00
CA SER A 213 -5.22 -2.60 -7.88
C SER A 213 -4.13 -1.70 -8.45
N VAL A 214 -2.88 -2.14 -8.36
CA VAL A 214 -1.70 -1.45 -8.90
C VAL A 214 -1.17 -2.26 -10.07
N LEU A 215 -1.16 -1.66 -11.26
CA LEU A 215 -0.76 -2.34 -12.49
C LEU A 215 0.57 -1.76 -12.98
N ALA A 216 1.52 -2.65 -13.28
CA ALA A 216 2.83 -2.29 -13.80
C ALA A 216 2.85 -2.27 -15.33
N ASN A 217 3.79 -1.52 -15.90
CA ASN A 217 4.07 -1.59 -17.34
C ASN A 217 4.55 -2.98 -17.74
N GLY A 218 4.08 -3.49 -18.88
CA GLY A 218 4.46 -4.80 -19.42
C GLY A 218 3.71 -6.00 -18.82
N SER A 219 2.72 -5.79 -17.96
CA SER A 219 1.83 -6.84 -17.45
C SER A 219 0.35 -6.43 -17.52
N ALA A 220 -0.51 -7.41 -17.84
CA ALA A 220 -1.96 -7.23 -17.78
C ALA A 220 -2.51 -7.47 -16.36
N ASP A 221 -1.85 -8.34 -15.59
CA ASP A 221 -2.26 -8.68 -14.23
C ASP A 221 -1.78 -7.61 -13.22
N PRO A 222 -2.56 -7.33 -12.17
CA PRO A 222 -2.13 -6.45 -11.09
C PRO A 222 -0.85 -6.97 -10.41
N ALA A 223 0.10 -6.07 -10.17
CA ALA A 223 1.29 -6.39 -9.39
C ALA A 223 1.00 -6.39 -7.89
N LEU A 224 0.01 -5.62 -7.46
CA LEU A 224 -0.55 -5.62 -6.11
C LEU A 224 -2.06 -5.43 -6.21
N GLN A 225 -2.81 -6.22 -5.48
CA GLN A 225 -4.25 -6.04 -5.32
C GLN A 225 -4.62 -6.19 -3.85
N VAL A 226 -5.38 -5.24 -3.31
CA VAL A 226 -5.93 -5.26 -1.96
C VAL A 226 -7.42 -5.02 -2.08
N GLY A 227 -8.26 -5.96 -1.66
CA GLY A 227 -9.70 -5.79 -1.79
C GLY A 227 -10.50 -6.73 -0.93
N PHE A 228 -11.79 -6.42 -0.77
CA PHE A 228 -12.71 -7.30 -0.10
C PHE A 228 -12.94 -8.56 -0.94
N SER A 229 -12.73 -9.72 -0.34
CA SER A 229 -13.26 -10.99 -0.85
C SER A 229 -14.71 -11.17 -0.43
N GLU A 230 -15.09 -10.60 0.72
CA GLU A 230 -16.45 -10.62 1.27
C GLU A 230 -16.73 -9.29 1.97
N VAL A 231 -17.91 -8.72 1.79
CA VAL A 231 -18.32 -7.52 2.53
C VAL A 231 -19.83 -7.45 2.72
N GLU A 232 -20.25 -7.15 3.95
CA GLU A 232 -21.63 -6.93 4.32
C GLU A 232 -21.77 -5.58 5.03
N PHE A 233 -22.69 -4.75 4.54
CA PHE A 233 -22.98 -3.44 5.14
C PHE A 233 -24.13 -3.57 6.14
N THR A 234 -23.80 -4.05 7.34
CA THR A 234 -24.76 -4.31 8.41
C THR A 234 -24.28 -3.72 9.74
N PRO A 235 -25.20 -3.33 10.65
CA PRO A 235 -24.83 -2.90 11.99
C PRO A 235 -24.06 -3.98 12.74
N GLN A 236 -22.95 -3.60 13.35
CA GLN A 236 -22.10 -4.51 14.12
C GLN A 236 -22.44 -4.44 15.62
N PRO A 237 -22.47 -5.57 16.35
CA PRO A 237 -22.62 -5.57 17.80
C PRO A 237 -21.54 -4.72 18.48
N ALA A 238 -21.91 -3.94 19.51
CA ALA A 238 -20.97 -3.06 20.20
C ALA A 238 -19.78 -3.82 20.83
N GLU A 239 -20.00 -5.07 21.23
CA GLU A 239 -18.99 -5.99 21.77
C GLU A 239 -17.88 -6.34 20.78
N THR A 240 -18.12 -6.23 19.46
CA THR A 240 -17.09 -6.43 18.42
C THR A 240 -15.92 -5.46 18.60
N PHE A 241 -16.19 -4.27 19.11
CA PHE A 241 -15.22 -3.19 19.29
C PHE A 241 -14.70 -3.07 20.73
N ALA A 242 -15.17 -3.93 21.64
CA ALA A 242 -14.62 -4.00 22.97
C ALA A 242 -13.33 -4.84 22.94
N PHE A 243 -12.22 -4.27 23.41
CA PHE A 243 -10.97 -5.01 23.53
C PHE A 243 -10.53 -5.12 24.99
N THR A 244 -10.20 -6.33 25.41
CA THR A 244 -9.56 -6.61 26.70
C THR A 244 -8.34 -7.47 26.43
N PRO A 245 -7.13 -7.00 26.75
CA PRO A 245 -5.91 -7.78 26.58
C PRO A 245 -6.06 -9.17 27.23
N PRO A 246 -5.73 -10.27 26.53
CA PRO A 246 -5.71 -11.61 27.13
C PRO A 246 -4.80 -11.69 28.36
N GLN A 247 -5.04 -12.66 29.25
CA GLN A 247 -4.20 -12.85 30.43
C GLN A 247 -2.73 -13.08 30.04
N GLY A 248 -1.80 -12.45 30.77
CA GLY A 248 -0.37 -12.51 30.49
C GLY A 248 0.11 -11.54 29.41
N THR A 249 -0.75 -10.66 28.90
CA THR A 249 -0.36 -9.62 27.93
C THR A 249 0.42 -8.51 28.60
N THR A 250 1.57 -8.15 28.04
CA THR A 250 2.34 -6.96 28.44
C THR A 250 1.76 -5.73 27.76
N VAL A 251 1.20 -4.80 28.54
CA VAL A 251 0.56 -3.59 28.02
C VAL A 251 1.50 -2.38 28.13
N THR A 252 1.69 -1.67 27.02
CA THR A 252 2.38 -0.39 26.95
C THR A 252 1.37 0.71 26.65
N GLU A 253 1.29 1.74 27.49
CA GLU A 253 0.43 2.90 27.25
C GLU A 253 1.24 4.01 26.57
N LYS A 254 0.65 4.65 25.56
CA LYS A 254 1.21 5.81 24.86
C LYS A 254 0.18 6.94 24.82
N GLN A 255 0.65 8.18 24.85
CA GLN A 255 -0.15 9.37 24.59
C GLN A 255 0.10 9.90 23.17
N PRO A 256 -0.91 10.54 22.55
CA PRO A 256 -0.74 11.26 21.30
C PRO A 256 0.35 12.34 21.45
N GLY A 257 1.40 12.24 20.64
CA GLY A 257 2.56 13.15 20.71
C GLY A 257 3.72 12.67 21.58
N ASP A 258 3.67 11.44 22.13
CA ASP A 258 4.85 10.81 22.76
C ASP A 258 5.97 10.49 21.74
N GLU A 259 5.67 10.56 20.44
CA GLU A 259 6.68 10.64 19.38
C GLU A 259 7.24 12.07 19.27
N ARG A 260 7.93 12.53 20.32
CA ARG A 260 8.92 13.60 20.16
C ARG A 260 10.18 12.98 19.58
N PRO A 261 10.75 13.50 18.49
CA PRO A 261 12.12 13.18 18.12
C PRO A 261 13.04 13.71 19.24
N GLY A 262 13.50 12.82 20.12
CA GLY A 262 14.44 13.13 21.18
C GLY A 262 13.83 13.41 22.55
N ALA A 263 13.39 12.35 23.24
CA ALA A 263 13.41 12.32 24.71
C ALA A 263 13.54 10.86 25.19
N GLN A 264 14.75 10.48 25.57
CA GLN A 264 15.07 9.20 26.19
C GLN A 264 14.34 9.06 27.53
N ALA A 265 13.54 8.00 27.69
CA ALA A 265 13.25 7.44 29.00
C ALA A 265 14.37 6.44 29.37
N PRO A 266 14.86 6.43 30.62
CA PRO A 266 15.97 5.57 31.01
C PRO A 266 15.47 4.14 31.26
N GLY A 267 15.61 3.28 30.26
CA GLY A 267 15.37 1.85 30.36
C GLY A 267 15.88 1.16 29.11
N LYS A 268 16.97 0.40 29.26
CA LYS A 268 17.79 -0.17 28.17
C LYS A 268 16.98 -0.95 27.12
N ALA A 269 16.70 -0.31 25.99
CA ALA A 269 16.55 -0.99 24.70
C ALA A 269 17.90 -0.91 23.95
N PRO A 270 18.29 -1.90 23.15
CA PRO A 270 19.52 -1.81 22.36
C PRO A 270 19.38 -0.66 21.38
N GLU A 271 20.37 0.21 21.39
CA GLU A 271 20.52 1.35 20.49
C GLU A 271 20.58 0.82 19.05
N GLN A 272 19.45 0.82 18.36
CA GLN A 272 19.41 0.63 16.91
C GLN A 272 20.12 1.85 16.31
N ALA A 273 21.21 1.61 15.59
CA ALA A 273 21.97 2.66 14.93
C ALA A 273 21.02 3.59 14.14
N PRO A 274 21.16 4.92 14.26
CA PRO A 274 20.19 5.85 13.70
C PRO A 274 20.19 5.73 12.18
N ILE A 275 19.12 5.15 11.62
CA ILE A 275 18.80 5.30 10.20
C ILE A 275 18.58 6.81 9.99
N GLU A 276 19.38 7.42 9.11
CA GLU A 276 19.22 8.85 8.81
C GLU A 276 17.80 9.11 8.30
N ALA A 277 17.21 10.23 8.74
CA ALA A 277 15.87 10.62 8.32
C ALA A 277 15.77 10.61 6.78
N PRO A 278 14.77 9.92 6.21
CA PRO A 278 14.67 9.76 4.77
C PRO A 278 14.45 11.11 4.09
N ARG A 279 15.08 11.30 2.92
CA ARG A 279 14.85 12.45 2.05
C ARG A 279 14.02 12.03 0.84
N ILE A 280 13.10 12.89 0.45
CA ILE A 280 12.22 12.69 -0.70
C ILE A 280 12.75 13.55 -1.85
N ILE A 281 12.97 12.94 -3.01
CA ILE A 281 13.46 13.59 -4.23
C ILE A 281 12.43 13.33 -5.34
N GLY A 282 12.10 14.36 -6.12
CA GLY A 282 11.07 14.29 -7.15
C GLY A 282 9.66 14.56 -6.60
N GLU A 283 8.69 14.50 -7.49
CA GLU A 283 7.27 14.73 -7.21
C GLU A 283 6.44 13.65 -7.91
N GLY A 284 5.20 13.43 -7.49
CA GLY A 284 4.29 12.54 -8.21
C GLY A 284 4.78 11.10 -8.30
N TRP A 285 4.72 10.54 -9.52
CA TRP A 285 5.11 9.16 -9.79
C TRP A 285 6.62 8.98 -9.90
N ASP A 286 7.36 10.09 -9.99
CA ASP A 286 8.84 10.14 -10.07
C ASP A 286 9.51 10.19 -8.69
N THR A 287 8.72 10.05 -7.63
CA THR A 287 9.20 10.17 -6.26
C THR A 287 10.20 9.05 -5.91
N VAL A 288 11.36 9.46 -5.44
CA VAL A 288 12.41 8.60 -4.89
C VAL A 288 12.62 8.95 -3.42
N VAL A 289 12.53 7.93 -2.56
CA VAL A 289 12.90 8.04 -1.15
C VAL A 289 14.36 7.60 -1.03
N THR A 290 15.18 8.44 -0.42
CA THR A 290 16.58 8.16 -0.15
C THR A 290 16.85 8.14 1.34
N THR A 291 17.73 7.26 1.79
CA THR A 291 18.17 7.17 3.18
C THR A 291 19.61 6.63 3.22
N ARG A 292 20.17 6.53 4.42
CA ARG A 292 21.46 5.90 4.65
C ARG A 292 21.31 4.79 5.68
N VAL A 293 21.74 3.60 5.31
CA VAL A 293 21.86 2.47 6.20
C VAL A 293 23.30 2.45 6.75
N PRO A 294 23.50 2.29 8.07
CA PRO A 294 24.81 2.15 8.68
C PRO A 294 25.66 1.07 7.99
N ALA A 295 26.94 1.36 7.73
CA ALA A 295 27.84 0.46 7.01
C ALA A 295 28.05 -0.87 7.76
N GLU A 296 27.89 -0.86 9.08
CA GLU A 296 28.00 -2.02 9.96
C GLU A 296 26.90 -3.05 9.69
N LEU A 297 25.68 -2.59 9.38
CA LEU A 297 24.55 -3.44 8.98
C LEU A 297 24.80 -4.02 7.58
N MET A 298 25.43 -3.27 6.68
CA MET A 298 25.77 -3.70 5.33
C MET A 298 26.95 -4.67 5.27
N ALA A 299 27.84 -4.65 6.27
CA ALA A 299 29.02 -5.50 6.34
C ALA A 299 28.74 -6.91 6.93
N GLY A 300 27.48 -7.23 7.25
CA GLY A 300 27.12 -8.50 7.86
C GLY A 300 27.76 -8.73 9.24
N ALA A 301 28.19 -7.66 9.91
CA ALA A 301 28.83 -7.79 11.22
C ALA A 301 27.82 -8.37 12.21
N PRO A 302 28.16 -9.44 12.96
CA PRO A 302 27.31 -9.88 14.05
C PRO A 302 27.14 -8.70 14.99
N ALA A 303 25.91 -8.46 15.45
CA ALA A 303 25.65 -7.51 16.52
C ALA A 303 26.41 -7.98 17.78
N GLN A 304 27.68 -7.60 17.91
CA GLN A 304 28.50 -7.91 19.07
C GLN A 304 27.99 -7.06 20.22
N GLY A 305 27.12 -7.64 21.04
CA GLY A 305 26.63 -6.96 22.23
C GLY A 305 25.39 -7.55 22.90
N ARG A 306 25.28 -8.86 23.11
CA ARG A 306 24.49 -9.41 24.23
C ARG A 306 25.29 -10.52 24.90
N GLY A 307 25.71 -10.24 26.13
CA GLY A 307 26.55 -11.13 26.91
C GLY A 307 25.90 -12.46 27.25
N ASP A 308 26.78 -13.41 27.52
CA ASP A 308 26.57 -14.73 28.08
C ASP A 308 25.23 -14.91 28.82
N ARG A 309 24.29 -15.58 28.17
CA ARG A 309 23.29 -16.41 28.84
C ARG A 309 23.15 -17.69 28.04
N ASP A 310 23.67 -18.76 28.62
CA ASP A 310 23.18 -20.11 28.37
C ASP A 310 21.66 -20.11 28.56
N ASP A 311 20.91 -20.52 27.54
CA ASP A 311 19.78 -21.44 27.68
C ASP A 311 19.20 -21.80 26.29
N ASP A 312 18.79 -23.07 26.22
CA ASP A 312 18.51 -23.89 25.06
C ASP A 312 17.11 -23.64 24.43
N ALA A 313 16.95 -24.12 23.19
CA ALA A 313 15.71 -24.27 22.40
C ALA A 313 15.11 -23.05 21.63
N GLY A 314 15.16 -23.15 20.29
CA GLY A 314 14.29 -22.43 19.36
C GLY A 314 15.02 -21.82 18.17
N GLU A 315 14.97 -22.49 17.01
CA GLU A 315 15.40 -22.08 15.66
C GLU A 315 16.35 -20.88 15.55
N GLN A 316 17.65 -21.16 15.43
CA GLN A 316 18.65 -20.18 14.99
C GLN A 316 18.33 -19.77 13.55
N GLY A 317 17.62 -18.65 13.38
CA GLY A 317 17.60 -17.95 12.10
C GLY A 317 19.03 -17.69 11.67
N MET A 318 19.45 -18.25 10.53
CA MET A 318 20.80 -18.04 10.02
C MET A 318 21.06 -16.52 9.90
N PRO A 319 22.17 -15.98 10.44
CA PRO A 319 22.51 -14.59 10.23
C PRO A 319 22.73 -14.40 8.72
N MET A 320 21.75 -13.78 8.07
CA MET A 320 21.79 -13.50 6.65
C MET A 320 22.79 -12.37 6.42
N ASP A 321 23.80 -12.61 5.59
CA ASP A 321 24.71 -11.56 5.14
C ASP A 321 23.99 -10.69 4.10
N PRO A 322 23.65 -9.43 4.41
CA PRO A 322 22.93 -8.56 3.48
C PRO A 322 23.70 -8.32 2.19
N LYS A 323 25.04 -8.38 2.25
CA LYS A 323 25.90 -8.23 1.07
C LYS A 323 25.79 -9.44 0.15
N ALA A 324 25.81 -10.66 0.69
CA ALA A 324 25.62 -11.87 -0.10
C ALA A 324 24.24 -11.91 -0.78
N LEU A 325 23.18 -11.42 -0.12
CA LEU A 325 21.85 -11.29 -0.73
C LEU A 325 21.83 -10.27 -1.88
N LEU A 326 22.50 -9.13 -1.70
CA LEU A 326 22.61 -8.12 -2.76
C LEU A 326 23.45 -8.63 -3.94
N ASP A 327 24.52 -9.37 -3.69
CA ASP A 327 25.32 -9.99 -4.75
C ASP A 327 24.54 -11.08 -5.50
N GLN A 328 23.59 -11.75 -4.81
CA GLN A 328 22.75 -12.80 -5.40
C GLN A 328 21.58 -12.24 -6.22
N PHE A 329 20.89 -11.22 -5.72
CA PHE A 329 19.63 -10.72 -6.30
C PHE A 329 19.76 -9.35 -6.96
N GLY A 330 20.83 -8.62 -6.67
CA GLY A 330 21.10 -7.30 -7.20
C GLY A 330 21.94 -7.35 -8.47
N LYS A 331 21.62 -6.46 -9.40
CA LYS A 331 22.47 -6.16 -10.57
C LYS A 331 23.53 -5.13 -10.15
N PRO A 332 24.83 -5.39 -10.35
CA PRO A 332 25.86 -4.40 -10.06
C PRO A 332 25.73 -3.19 -11.01
N VAL A 333 25.87 -1.99 -10.45
CA VAL A 333 25.81 -0.72 -11.18
C VAL A 333 26.90 0.23 -10.69
N SER A 334 27.38 1.10 -11.58
CA SER A 334 28.31 2.17 -11.24
C SER A 334 27.95 3.45 -11.97
N GLY A 335 28.21 4.60 -11.34
CA GLY A 335 27.96 5.91 -11.90
C GLY A 335 28.63 7.03 -11.10
N ALA A 336 28.17 8.27 -11.30
CA ALA A 336 28.68 9.44 -10.56
C ALA A 336 28.50 9.32 -9.03
N PHE A 337 27.52 8.53 -8.60
CA PHE A 337 27.27 8.20 -7.21
C PHE A 337 28.22 7.13 -6.64
N GLY A 338 29.13 6.55 -7.44
CA GLY A 338 29.97 5.41 -7.02
C GLY A 338 29.43 4.08 -7.53
N SER A 339 29.63 3.01 -6.76
CA SER A 339 29.18 1.64 -7.11
C SER A 339 28.10 1.15 -6.15
N GLY A 340 27.26 0.23 -6.61
CA GLY A 340 26.19 -0.37 -5.82
C GLY A 340 25.49 -1.52 -6.53
N HIS A 341 24.38 -1.95 -5.95
CA HIS A 341 23.50 -2.99 -6.49
C HIS A 341 22.08 -2.44 -6.67
N VAL A 342 21.48 -2.76 -7.81
CA VAL A 342 20.08 -2.46 -8.12
C VAL A 342 19.25 -3.72 -7.96
N VAL A 343 18.18 -3.64 -7.19
CA VAL A 343 17.14 -4.67 -7.10
C VAL A 343 15.87 -4.11 -7.72
N THR A 344 15.32 -4.80 -8.70
CA THR A 344 14.10 -4.38 -9.42
C THR A 344 13.00 -5.42 -9.24
N THR A 345 11.81 -4.92 -8.96
CA THR A 345 10.55 -5.68 -8.88
C THR A 345 9.62 -5.21 -10.02
N LYS A 346 8.41 -5.75 -10.11
CA LYS A 346 7.44 -5.27 -11.12
C LYS A 346 7.06 -3.80 -10.96
N VAL A 347 7.04 -3.28 -9.73
CA VAL A 347 6.52 -1.92 -9.43
C VAL A 347 7.55 -0.97 -8.86
N ALA A 348 8.66 -1.48 -8.33
CA ALA A 348 9.62 -0.70 -7.59
C ALA A 348 11.05 -1.12 -7.91
N THR A 349 11.94 -0.13 -7.89
CA THR A 349 13.39 -0.30 -7.97
C THR A 349 14.01 0.20 -6.67
N ALA A 350 15.02 -0.51 -6.19
CA ALA A 350 15.89 -0.10 -5.10
C ALA A 350 17.35 -0.09 -5.58
N LEU A 351 18.11 0.93 -5.18
CA LEU A 351 19.54 1.05 -5.42
C LEU A 351 20.24 1.21 -4.07
N ILE A 352 21.13 0.27 -3.76
CA ILE A 352 21.93 0.25 -2.55
C ILE A 352 23.39 0.42 -2.94
N THR A 353 24.02 1.50 -2.49
CA THR A 353 25.42 1.81 -2.77
C THR A 353 26.36 1.19 -1.76
N GLU A 354 27.63 0.98 -2.14
CA GLU A 354 28.65 0.42 -1.25
C GLU A 354 28.95 1.32 -0.02
N ASP A 355 28.64 2.62 -0.09
CA ASP A 355 28.82 3.58 1.01
C ASP A 355 27.59 3.73 1.92
N GLY A 356 26.61 2.85 1.77
CA GLY A 356 25.43 2.73 2.61
C GLY A 356 24.24 3.60 2.21
N ARG A 357 24.33 4.42 1.14
CA ARG A 357 23.15 5.14 0.64
C ARG A 357 22.19 4.19 -0.05
N VAL A 358 20.90 4.37 0.23
CA VAL A 358 19.79 3.62 -0.34
C VAL A 358 18.85 4.61 -1.03
N ALA A 359 18.40 4.28 -2.23
CA ALA A 359 17.31 4.93 -2.94
C ALA A 359 16.25 3.90 -3.30
N VAL A 360 14.97 4.25 -3.14
CA VAL A 360 13.83 3.38 -3.50
C VAL A 360 12.74 4.22 -4.13
N GLY A 361 12.13 3.74 -5.21
CA GLY A 361 10.98 4.38 -5.82
C GLY A 361 10.28 3.49 -6.83
N ALA A 362 9.06 3.85 -7.21
CA ALA A 362 8.28 3.17 -8.25
C ALA A 362 8.72 3.58 -9.66
N VAL A 363 10.03 3.69 -9.87
CA VAL A 363 10.65 4.36 -11.02
C VAL A 363 11.75 3.49 -11.63
N PRO A 364 12.11 3.71 -12.91
CA PRO A 364 13.24 3.02 -13.54
C PRO A 364 14.58 3.30 -12.83
N GLU A 365 15.51 2.36 -12.96
CA GLU A 365 16.89 2.42 -12.42
C GLU A 365 17.55 3.80 -12.62
N GLN A 366 17.40 4.37 -13.82
CA GLN A 366 18.01 5.65 -14.19
C GLN A 366 17.57 6.82 -13.27
N VAL A 367 16.34 6.81 -12.80
CA VAL A 367 15.81 7.87 -11.91
C VAL A 367 16.48 7.81 -10.53
N LEU A 368 16.77 6.60 -10.03
CA LEU A 368 17.48 6.41 -8.75
C LEU A 368 18.95 6.85 -8.87
N ILE A 369 19.59 6.54 -10.00
CA ILE A 369 20.96 6.95 -10.29
C ILE A 369 21.07 8.48 -10.28
N GLU A 370 20.12 9.18 -10.91
CA GLU A 370 20.06 10.64 -10.91
C GLU A 370 19.81 11.19 -9.50
N ALA A 371 18.87 10.62 -8.76
CA ALA A 371 18.54 11.04 -7.40
C ALA A 371 19.73 10.93 -6.43
N LEU A 372 20.54 9.87 -6.54
CA LEU A 372 21.77 9.72 -5.74
C LEU A 372 22.96 10.52 -6.29
N GLY A 373 22.90 10.97 -7.54
CA GLY A 373 23.91 11.78 -8.20
C GLY A 373 23.75 13.29 -8.00
N SER A 374 22.52 13.78 -7.78
CA SER A 374 22.26 15.17 -7.41
C SER A 374 22.70 15.42 -5.96
N ARG A 375 23.78 16.18 -5.79
CA ARG A 375 24.27 16.67 -4.49
C ARG A 375 23.53 17.90 -4.02
#